data_AF-A0A840WJ61-F1
#
_entry.id   AF-A0A840WJ61-F1
#
_cell.length_a   1.000
_cell.length_b   1.000
_cell.length_c   1.000
_cell.angle_alpha   90.00
_cell.angle_beta   90.00
_cell.angle_gamma   90.00
#
_symmetry.space_group_name_H-M   'P 1'
#
loop_
_entity.id
_entity.type
_entity.pdbx_description
1 polymer ?
#
loop_
_entity_poly.entity_id
_entity_poly.type
_entity_poly.pdbx_seq_one_letter_code
_entity_poly.pdbx_strand_id
1 'polypeptide(L)'
;MQQINRTVYRSVFMVLLLGSVPVALALLGTAFIGPAAARGWIIAGAASYLLGVMLVTMIGNVPMNKRLDALSAHTPSGQAYWAEYRIRWTRLNHLRTVSAGITALCYMMAAMT
;
A
#
# COMPACT_ATOMS: atom_id res chain seq x y z
N MET A 1 18.87 0.78 1.42
CA MET A 1 17.43 1.03 1.66
C MET A 1 17.14 2.15 2.65
N GLN A 2 17.97 2.43 3.67
CA GLN A 2 17.69 3.49 4.65
C GLN A 2 17.49 4.88 4.02
N GLN A 3 18.39 5.32 3.12
CA GLN A 3 18.22 6.62 2.46
C GLN A 3 16.93 6.70 1.63
N ILE A 4 16.61 5.65 0.85
CA ILE A 4 15.36 5.58 0.07
C ILE A 4 14.13 5.69 0.99
N ASN A 5 14.14 4.99 2.13
CA ASN A 5 13.05 5.05 3.11
C ASN A 5 12.89 6.44 3.75
N ARG A 6 13.95 7.26 3.83
CA ARG A 6 13.88 8.64 4.33
C ARG A 6 13.39 9.61 3.27
N THR A 7 13.88 9.51 2.05
CA THR A 7 13.52 10.43 0.96
C THR A 7 12.10 10.21 0.46
N VAL A 8 11.56 8.99 0.56
CA VAL A 8 10.19 8.66 0.10
C VAL A 8 9.12 9.53 0.75
N TYR A 9 9.32 9.99 2.00
CA TYR A 9 8.37 10.85 2.70
C TYR A 9 8.12 12.20 2.01
N ARG A 10 9.06 12.65 1.17
CA ARG A 10 8.97 13.91 0.42
C ARG A 10 8.72 13.69 -1.08
N SER A 11 8.30 12.50 -1.47
CA SER A 11 8.11 12.13 -2.87
C SER A 11 6.64 12.06 -3.26
N VAL A 12 6.37 12.07 -4.57
CA VAL A 12 5.04 11.87 -5.15
C VAL A 12 4.38 10.57 -4.69
N PHE A 13 5.18 9.56 -4.33
CA PHE A 13 4.66 8.30 -3.79
C PHE A 13 3.77 8.52 -2.56
N MET A 14 4.15 9.42 -1.64
CA MET A 14 3.32 9.70 -0.45
C MET A 14 2.03 10.40 -0.81
N VAL A 15 2.06 11.30 -1.80
CA VAL A 15 0.86 11.97 -2.30
C VAL A 15 -0.12 10.95 -2.87
N LEU A 16 0.36 10.01 -3.70
CA LEU A 16 -0.48 8.96 -4.28
C LEU A 16 -0.98 7.96 -3.22
N LEU A 17 -0.11 7.52 -2.31
CA LEU A 17 -0.45 6.57 -1.26
C LEU A 17 -1.49 7.13 -0.27
N LEU A 18 -1.31 8.37 0.19
CA LEU A 18 -2.25 8.98 1.14
C LEU A 18 -3.48 9.54 0.42
N GLY A 19 -3.28 10.19 -0.73
CA GLY A 19 -4.34 10.81 -1.52
C GLY A 19 -5.33 9.81 -2.12
N SER A 20 -4.92 8.55 -2.35
CA SER A 20 -5.86 7.53 -2.83
C SER A 20 -6.79 7.02 -1.72
N VAL A 21 -6.53 7.28 -0.44
CA VAL A 21 -7.46 6.93 0.65
C VAL A 21 -8.79 7.68 0.54
N PRO A 22 -8.83 9.04 0.53
CA PRO A 22 -10.09 9.75 0.39
C PRO A 22 -10.77 9.45 -0.95
N VAL A 23 -10.01 9.18 -2.02
CA VAL A 23 -10.59 8.76 -3.32
C VAL A 23 -11.31 7.42 -3.17
N ALA A 24 -10.67 6.41 -2.57
CA ALA A 24 -11.29 5.10 -2.35
C ALA A 24 -12.53 5.19 -1.46
N LEU A 25 -12.50 6.03 -0.42
CA LEU A 25 -13.64 6.26 0.47
C LEU A 25 -14.79 7.01 -0.23
N ALA A 26 -14.48 8.00 -1.06
CA ALA A 26 -15.48 8.74 -1.84
C ALA A 26 -16.20 7.82 -2.82
N LEU A 27 -15.45 7.00 -3.57
CA LEU A 27 -16.02 5.98 -4.46
C LEU A 27 -16.86 4.96 -3.68
N LEU A 28 -16.39 4.52 -2.52
CA LEU A 28 -17.18 3.62 -1.67
C LEU A 28 -18.53 4.25 -1.26
N GLY A 29 -18.56 5.56 -1.01
CA GLY A 29 -19.80 6.30 -0.77
C GLY A 29 -20.77 6.27 -1.95
N THR A 30 -20.27 6.30 -3.19
CA THR A 30 -21.11 6.22 -4.39
C THR A 30 -21.72 4.83 -4.61
N ALA A 31 -21.14 3.77 -4.02
CA ALA A 31 -21.61 2.39 -4.20
C ALA A 31 -23.08 2.18 -3.76
N PHE A 32 -23.59 3.02 -2.86
CA PHE A 32 -24.93 2.90 -2.29
C PHE A 32 -25.99 3.73 -3.02
N ILE A 33 -25.58 4.66 -3.88
CA ILE A 33 -26.47 5.53 -4.66
C ILE A 33 -26.36 5.30 -6.18
N GLY A 34 -25.26 4.68 -6.64
CA GLY A 34 -25.00 4.40 -8.03
C GLY A 34 -25.61 3.08 -8.53
N PRO A 35 -25.33 2.72 -9.80
CA PRO A 35 -25.82 1.49 -10.43
C PRO A 35 -25.46 0.24 -9.63
N ALA A 36 -26.42 -0.68 -9.47
CA ALA A 36 -26.20 -1.93 -8.76
C ALA A 36 -25.08 -2.79 -9.41
N ALA A 37 -24.92 -2.70 -10.73
CA ALA A 37 -23.89 -3.41 -11.49
C ALA A 37 -22.45 -3.01 -11.11
N ALA A 38 -22.22 -1.73 -10.79
CA ALA A 38 -20.90 -1.21 -10.40
C ALA A 38 -20.57 -1.42 -8.91
N ARG A 39 -21.59 -1.61 -8.06
CA ARG A 39 -21.46 -1.66 -6.59
C ARG A 39 -20.41 -2.66 -6.12
N GLY A 40 -20.47 -3.90 -6.63
CA GLY A 40 -19.55 -4.97 -6.21
C GLY A 40 -18.10 -4.62 -6.52
N TRP A 41 -17.85 -4.07 -7.71
CA TRP A 41 -16.52 -3.65 -8.15
C TRP A 41 -15.96 -2.49 -7.32
N ILE A 42 -16.79 -1.49 -7.01
CA ILE A 42 -16.38 -0.36 -6.17
C ILE A 42 -15.96 -0.83 -4.76
N ILE A 43 -16.77 -1.69 -4.13
CA ILE A 43 -16.48 -2.23 -2.80
C ILE A 43 -15.19 -3.06 -2.82
N ALA A 44 -15.04 -3.95 -3.80
CA ALA A 44 -13.86 -4.79 -3.94
C ALA A 44 -12.58 -3.95 -4.17
N GLY A 45 -12.65 -2.92 -5.00
CA GLY A 45 -11.54 -2.00 -5.25
C GLY A 45 -11.15 -1.21 -3.99
N ALA A 46 -12.13 -0.66 -3.28
CA ALA A 46 -11.88 0.08 -2.03
C ALA A 46 -11.27 -0.83 -0.95
N ALA A 47 -11.82 -2.04 -0.75
CA ALA A 47 -11.28 -3.01 0.19
C ALA A 47 -9.85 -3.43 -0.17
N SER A 48 -9.59 -3.69 -1.45
CA SER A 48 -8.25 -4.07 -1.94
C SER A 48 -7.22 -2.98 -1.68
N TYR A 49 -7.58 -1.70 -1.89
CA TYR A 49 -6.70 -0.58 -1.61
C TYR A 49 -6.45 -0.41 -0.11
N LEU A 50 -7.52 -0.30 0.67
CA LEU A 50 -7.43 0.02 2.10
C LEU A 50 -6.76 -1.09 2.89
N LEU A 51 -7.07 -2.36 2.59
CA LEU A 51 -6.52 -3.51 3.31
C LEU A 51 -5.18 -3.96 2.70
N GLY A 52 -5.11 -4.09 1.38
CA GLY A 52 -3.95 -4.67 0.70
C GLY A 52 -2.80 -3.68 0.46
N VAL A 53 -3.09 -2.37 0.33
CA VAL A 53 -2.07 -1.34 0.13
C VAL A 53 -1.84 -0.57 1.42
N MET A 54 -2.86 0.10 1.94
CA MET A 54 -2.71 1.05 3.05
C MET A 54 -2.40 0.34 4.37
N LEU A 55 -3.22 -0.64 4.77
CA LEU A 55 -3.02 -1.37 6.02
C LEU A 55 -1.68 -2.11 6.03
N VAL A 56 -1.35 -2.87 4.99
CA VAL A 56 -0.05 -3.55 4.83
C VAL A 56 1.12 -2.57 4.97
N THR A 57 0.99 -1.36 4.42
CA THR A 57 2.01 -0.31 4.57
C THR A 57 2.16 0.13 6.03
N MET A 58 1.05 0.44 6.70
CA MET A 58 1.04 1.00 8.06
C MET A 58 1.51 -0.01 9.12
N ILE A 59 1.07 -1.27 9.03
CA ILE A 59 1.37 -2.29 10.06
C ILE A 59 2.58 -3.16 9.70
N GLY A 60 2.99 -3.18 8.43
CA GLY A 60 4.08 -4.00 7.93
C GLY A 60 5.30 -3.18 7.52
N ASN A 61 5.23 -2.55 6.35
CA ASN A 61 6.41 -1.89 5.76
C ASN A 61 6.95 -0.73 6.61
N VAL A 62 6.08 0.13 7.15
CA VAL A 62 6.53 1.31 7.92
C VAL A 62 7.25 0.93 9.21
N PRO A 63 6.72 0.03 10.07
CA PRO A 63 7.45 -0.43 11.25
C PRO A 63 8.80 -1.08 10.92
N MET A 64 8.86 -1.89 9.86
CA MET A 64 10.11 -2.48 9.40
C MET A 64 11.11 -1.42 8.93
N ASN A 65 10.65 -0.42 8.19
CA ASN A 65 11.49 0.70 7.74
C ASN A 65 12.07 1.47 8.91
N LYS A 66 11.26 1.77 9.94
CA LYS A 66 11.71 2.46 11.16
C LYS A 66 12.74 1.64 11.93
N ARG A 67 12.51 0.33 12.08
CA ARG A 67 13.48 -0.58 12.73
C ARG A 67 14.79 -0.64 11.98
N LEU A 68 14.76 -0.73 10.64
CA LEU A 68 15.96 -0.72 9.82
C LEU A 68 16.72 0.61 9.98
N ASP A 69 16.00 1.73 10.04
CA ASP A 69 16.60 3.07 10.13
C ASP A 69 17.32 3.32 11.46
N ALA A 70 16.90 2.65 12.53
CA ALA A 70 17.51 2.73 13.85
C ALA A 70 18.80 1.90 14.01
N LEU A 71 19.12 1.02 13.05
CA LEU A 71 20.30 0.14 13.11
C LEU A 71 21.45 0.69 12.25
N SER A 72 22.68 0.55 12.73
CA SER A 72 23.87 0.84 11.91
C SER A 72 24.14 -0.30 10.93
N ALA A 73 24.44 0.02 9.67
CA ALA A 73 24.78 -0.97 8.65
C ALA A 73 26.10 -1.71 8.93
N HIS A 74 26.97 -1.14 9.78
CA HIS A 74 28.29 -1.68 10.09
C HIS A 74 28.32 -2.59 11.31
N THR A 75 27.18 -2.82 11.97
CA THR A 75 27.11 -3.74 13.13
C THR A 75 26.61 -5.13 12.73
N PRO A 76 27.02 -6.19 13.44
CA PRO A 76 26.49 -7.53 13.21
C PRO A 76 24.95 -7.59 13.31
N SER A 77 24.36 -6.83 14.24
CA SER A 77 22.90 -6.74 14.40
C SER A 77 22.20 -6.12 13.19
N GLY A 78 22.80 -5.09 12.57
CA GLY A 78 22.27 -4.48 11.35
C GLY A 78 22.32 -5.42 10.15
N GLN A 79 23.42 -6.16 9.99
CA GLN A 79 23.57 -7.15 8.91
C GLN A 79 22.60 -8.32 9.08
N ALA A 80 22.43 -8.84 10.29
CA ALA A 80 21.47 -9.90 10.59
C ALA A 80 20.03 -9.46 10.29
N TYR A 81 19.63 -8.25 10.73
CA TYR A 81 18.29 -7.74 10.45
C TYR A 81 18.08 -7.47 8.96
N TRP A 82 19.10 -7.00 8.24
CA TRP A 82 19.02 -6.78 6.79
C TRP A 82 18.65 -8.05 6.02
N ALA A 83 19.20 -9.20 6.41
CA ALA A 83 18.91 -10.49 5.78
C ALA A 83 17.42 -10.89 5.91
N GLU A 84 16.80 -10.67 7.06
CA GLU A 84 15.35 -10.86 7.24
C GLU A 84 14.54 -9.78 6.51
N TYR A 85 14.94 -8.52 6.68
CA TYR A 85 14.26 -7.35 6.15
C TYR A 85 14.08 -7.46 4.64
N ARG A 86 15.14 -7.78 3.88
CA ARG A 86 15.07 -7.80 2.41
C ARG A 86 14.03 -8.78 1.89
N ILE A 87 13.87 -9.95 2.52
CA ILE A 87 12.93 -10.98 2.07
C ILE A 87 11.51 -10.56 2.47
N ARG A 88 11.30 -10.26 3.74
CA ARG A 88 9.97 -9.96 4.27
C ARG A 88 9.41 -8.66 3.68
N TRP A 89 10.24 -7.63 3.57
CA TRP A 89 9.83 -6.34 3.00
C TRP A 89 9.44 -6.48 1.53
N THR A 90 10.21 -7.26 0.75
CA THR A 90 9.91 -7.51 -0.68
C THR A 90 8.59 -8.27 -0.85
N ARG A 91 8.32 -9.28 -0.02
CA ARG A 91 7.03 -9.99 -0.02
C ARG A 91 5.85 -9.06 0.27
N LEU A 92 5.96 -8.21 1.29
CA LEU A 92 4.93 -7.21 1.59
C LEU A 92 4.76 -6.19 0.44
N ASN A 93 5.84 -5.81 -0.22
CA ASN A 93 5.78 -4.91 -1.36
C ASN A 93 5.11 -5.57 -2.59
N HIS A 94 5.33 -6.87 -2.83
CA HIS A 94 4.59 -7.62 -3.84
C HIS A 94 3.09 -7.69 -3.52
N LEU A 95 2.73 -7.97 -2.27
CA LEU A 95 1.33 -7.98 -1.84
C LEU A 95 0.64 -6.64 -2.11
N ARG A 96 1.30 -5.52 -1.77
CA ARG A 96 0.80 -4.18 -2.09
C ARG A 96 0.66 -3.95 -3.59
N THR A 97 1.62 -4.41 -4.39
CA THR A 97 1.62 -4.24 -5.86
C THR A 97 0.44 -4.97 -6.48
N VAL A 98 0.22 -6.23 -6.10
CA VAL A 98 -0.93 -7.03 -6.56
C VAL A 98 -2.24 -6.39 -6.10
N SER A 99 -2.33 -5.94 -4.85
CA SER A 99 -3.52 -5.28 -4.31
C SER A 99 -3.85 -3.97 -5.04
N ALA A 100 -2.83 -3.18 -5.40
CA ALA A 100 -3.00 -1.98 -6.22
C ALA A 100 -3.46 -2.32 -7.65
N GLY A 101 -2.94 -3.39 -8.24
CA GLY A 101 -3.40 -3.90 -9.54
C GLY A 101 -4.88 -4.33 -9.52
N ILE A 102 -5.29 -5.09 -8.49
CA ILE A 102 -6.69 -5.48 -8.27
C ILE A 102 -7.57 -4.25 -8.10
N THR A 103 -7.13 -3.27 -7.29
CA THR A 103 -7.84 -2.00 -7.10
C THR A 103 -8.11 -1.31 -8.44
N ALA A 104 -7.08 -1.17 -9.29
CA ALA A 104 -7.19 -0.53 -10.59
C ALA A 104 -8.16 -1.28 -11.52
N LEU A 105 -8.08 -2.61 -11.58
CA LEU A 105 -8.97 -3.43 -12.39
C LEU A 105 -10.42 -3.32 -11.93
N CYS A 106 -10.67 -3.38 -10.61
CA CYS A 106 -12.01 -3.22 -10.05
C CYS A 106 -12.61 -1.86 -10.41
N TYR A 107 -11.87 -0.76 -10.24
CA TYR A 107 -12.39 0.56 -10.60
C TYR A 107 -12.57 0.76 -12.11
N MET A 108 -11.73 0.14 -12.94
CA MET A 108 -11.93 0.13 -14.39
C MET A 108 -13.21 -0.61 -14.77
N MET A 109 -13.46 -1.79 -14.20
CA MET A 109 -14.70 -2.54 -14.42
C MET A 109 -15.92 -1.79 -13.93
N ALA A 110 -15.85 -1.16 -12.76
CA ALA A 110 -16.93 -0.32 -12.22
C ALA A 110 -17.31 0.83 -13.15
N ALA A 111 -16.34 1.39 -13.88
CA ALA A 111 -16.59 2.48 -14.84
C ALA A 111 -17.19 1.98 -16.17
N MET A 112 -17.13 0.67 -16.45
CA MET A 112 -17.65 0.05 -17.68
C MET A 112 -19.03 -0.60 -17.49
N THR A 113 -19.55 -0.63 -16.26
CA THR A 113 -20.84 -1.24 -15.88
C THR A 113 -21.86 -0.20 -15.41
#